data_AF-A0A9E0LGL3-F1
#
_entry.id   AF-A0A9E0LGL3-F1
#
_cell.length_a   1.000
_cell.length_b   1.000
_cell.length_c   1.000
_cell.angle_alpha   90.00
_cell.angle_beta   90.00
_cell.angle_gamma   90.00
#
_symmetry.space_group_name_H-M   'P 1'
#
loop_
_entity.id
_entity.type
_entity.pdbx_description
1 polymer ?
#
loop_
_entity_poly.entity_id
_entity_poly.type
_entity_poly.pdbx_seq_one_letter_code
_entity_poly.pdbx_strand_id
1 'polypeptide(L)'
;MSAVTQDELMYLQSQLEGLESIFMELMPFGIELKRQHVQDYYDKRFDAATKPVSSVAETELRRQFNTKANQVRNLVDSAESLGDAGNKLNLIRAAASLPEERSKGLLNSVLQLCKGLVTETKADPVLFKEIISSKELRAVEARVLLGSTMFIIADQVMYGEQPLPLRDLLGQFLQMVRQEGLLTRNDPFLIEAQCAMEALELDAEEAEEAAQAAAEASN
;
A
#
# COMPACT_ATOMS: atom_id res chain seq x y z
N MET A 1 -8.82 7.98 -22.74
CA MET A 1 -8.64 6.96 -21.68
C MET A 1 -9.83 6.01 -21.75
N SER A 2 -9.58 4.70 -21.78
CA SER A 2 -10.65 3.72 -21.53
C SER A 2 -11.05 3.85 -20.08
N ALA A 3 -12.34 4.04 -19.79
CA ALA A 3 -12.81 4.07 -18.41
C ALA A 3 -12.62 2.68 -17.80
N VAL A 4 -12.01 2.62 -16.61
CA VAL A 4 -11.89 1.38 -15.82
C VAL A 4 -13.31 0.92 -15.47
N THR A 5 -13.59 -0.36 -15.69
CA THR A 5 -14.89 -0.97 -15.42
C THR A 5 -15.10 -1.20 -13.91
N GLN A 6 -16.36 -1.39 -13.50
CA GLN A 6 -16.66 -1.70 -12.10
C GLN A 6 -15.99 -3.01 -11.64
N ASP A 7 -15.93 -4.02 -12.51
CA ASP A 7 -15.28 -5.30 -12.19
C ASP A 7 -13.77 -5.14 -11.98
N GLU A 8 -13.12 -4.30 -12.79
CA GLU A 8 -11.70 -3.96 -12.63
C GLU A 8 -11.44 -3.19 -11.33
N LEU A 9 -12.34 -2.29 -10.94
CA LEU A 9 -12.23 -1.59 -9.65
C LEU A 9 -12.41 -2.54 -8.46
N MET A 10 -13.38 -3.45 -8.52
CA MET A 10 -13.57 -4.48 -7.50
C MET A 10 -12.37 -5.43 -7.42
N TYR A 11 -11.76 -5.74 -8.56
CA TYR A 11 -10.53 -6.52 -8.62
C TYR A 11 -9.39 -5.79 -7.89
N LEU A 12 -9.13 -4.53 -8.23
CA LEU A 12 -8.08 -3.72 -7.60
C LEU A 12 -8.31 -3.57 -6.09
N GLN A 13 -9.55 -3.37 -5.67
CA GLN A 13 -9.93 -3.30 -4.25
C GLN A 13 -9.57 -4.60 -3.52
N SER A 14 -9.96 -5.74 -4.09
CA SER A 14 -9.65 -7.07 -3.52
C SER A 14 -8.14 -7.34 -3.46
N GLN A 15 -7.37 -6.85 -4.43
CA GLN A 15 -5.91 -6.95 -4.39
C GLN A 15 -5.29 -6.02 -3.33
N LEU A 16 -5.80 -4.81 -3.18
CA LEU A 16 -5.35 -3.86 -2.16
C LEU A 16 -5.61 -4.40 -0.74
N GLU A 17 -6.78 -4.95 -0.48
CA GLU A 17 -7.11 -5.59 0.82
C GLU A 17 -6.19 -6.79 1.11
N GLY A 18 -5.82 -7.55 0.08
CA GLY A 18 -4.80 -8.59 0.17
C GLY A 18 -3.43 -8.02 0.53
N LEU A 19 -3.05 -6.89 -0.07
CA LEU A 19 -1.78 -6.22 0.16
C LEU A 19 -1.70 -5.65 1.59
N GLU A 20 -2.75 -5.00 2.07
CA GLU A 20 -2.89 -4.53 3.45
C GLU A 20 -2.76 -5.67 4.45
N SER A 21 -3.47 -6.77 4.21
CA SER A 21 -3.38 -7.98 5.03
C SER A 21 -1.94 -8.50 5.12
N ILE A 22 -1.21 -8.49 4.00
CA ILE A 22 0.20 -8.90 4.00
C ILE A 22 1.07 -7.95 4.83
N PHE A 23 0.97 -6.64 4.59
CA PHE A 23 1.88 -5.65 5.19
C PHE A 23 1.56 -5.38 6.66
N MET A 24 0.29 -5.40 7.05
CA MET A 24 -0.17 -5.02 8.39
C MET A 24 -0.39 -6.23 9.31
N GLU A 25 -0.69 -7.42 8.77
CA GLU A 25 -1.07 -8.57 9.60
C GLU A 25 -0.11 -9.77 9.49
N LEU A 26 0.58 -9.96 8.36
CA LEU A 26 1.42 -11.15 8.13
C LEU A 26 2.91 -10.86 8.28
N MET A 27 3.41 -9.85 7.57
CA MET A 27 4.83 -9.46 7.60
C MET A 27 5.32 -9.08 9.01
N PRO A 28 4.58 -8.30 9.84
CA PRO A 28 5.04 -7.95 11.18
C PRO A 28 5.23 -9.17 12.09
N PHE A 29 4.54 -10.27 11.80
CA PHE A 29 4.64 -11.52 12.54
C PHE A 29 5.54 -12.56 11.85
N GLY A 30 6.23 -12.18 10.77
CA GLY A 30 7.14 -13.06 10.04
C GLY A 30 6.45 -14.26 9.38
N ILE A 31 5.16 -14.14 9.04
CA ILE A 31 4.42 -15.23 8.39
C ILE A 31 4.91 -15.35 6.95
N GLU A 32 5.45 -16.52 6.60
CA GLU A 32 5.78 -16.85 5.22
C GLU A 32 4.53 -16.82 4.32
N LEU A 33 4.64 -16.21 3.15
CA LEU A 33 3.56 -16.07 2.18
C LEU A 33 3.31 -17.35 1.37
N LYS A 34 3.24 -18.50 2.05
CA LYS A 34 2.86 -19.78 1.47
C LYS A 34 1.39 -20.06 1.77
N ARG A 35 0.69 -20.70 0.82
CA ARG A 35 -0.76 -20.97 0.90
C ARG A 35 -1.22 -21.58 2.25
N GLN A 36 -0.46 -22.54 2.78
CA GLN A 36 -0.76 -23.21 4.04
C GLN A 36 -0.50 -22.29 5.24
N HIS A 37 0.65 -21.61 5.29
CA HIS A 37 1.03 -20.73 6.39
C HIS A 37 0.05 -19.55 6.55
N VAL A 38 -0.44 -19.01 5.44
CA VAL A 38 -1.51 -17.97 5.44
C VAL A 38 -2.82 -18.54 6.02
N GLN A 39 -3.20 -19.78 5.68
CA GLN A 39 -4.40 -20.41 6.27
C GLN A 39 -4.24 -20.56 7.77
N ASP A 40 -3.11 -21.13 8.19
CA ASP A 40 -2.86 -21.49 9.58
C ASP A 40 -2.85 -20.25 10.46
N TYR A 41 -2.34 -19.12 9.94
CA TYR A 41 -2.40 -17.84 10.63
C TYR A 41 -3.85 -17.40 10.86
N TYR A 42 -4.67 -17.38 9.82
CA TYR A 42 -6.06 -16.93 9.93
C TYR A 42 -6.97 -17.90 10.70
N ASP A 43 -6.73 -19.20 10.62
CA ASP A 43 -7.42 -20.20 11.43
C ASP A 43 -7.10 -20.02 12.92
N LYS A 44 -5.82 -19.78 13.27
CA LYS A 44 -5.44 -19.46 14.66
C LYS A 44 -6.08 -18.17 15.18
N ARG A 45 -6.17 -17.13 14.33
CA ARG A 45 -6.82 -15.86 14.69
C ARG A 45 -8.32 -16.04 14.88
N PHE A 46 -8.96 -16.84 14.02
CA PHE A 46 -10.35 -17.24 14.18
C PHE A 46 -10.58 -17.97 15.50
N ASP A 47 -9.80 -19.01 15.81
CA ASP A 47 -9.91 -19.78 17.05
C ASP A 47 -9.71 -18.88 18.30
N ALA A 48 -8.79 -17.92 18.23
CA ALA A 48 -8.58 -16.96 19.32
C ALA A 48 -9.78 -16.02 19.51
N ALA A 49 -10.42 -15.60 18.42
CA ALA A 49 -11.55 -14.68 18.42
C ALA A 49 -12.89 -15.36 18.80
N THR A 50 -13.02 -16.68 18.60
CA THR A 50 -14.25 -17.44 18.91
C THR A 50 -14.27 -18.06 20.30
N LYS A 51 -13.10 -18.34 20.90
CA LYS A 51 -12.98 -18.77 22.32
C LYS A 51 -13.82 -17.97 23.33
N PRO A 52 -14.05 -16.65 23.17
CA PRO A 52 -14.83 -15.85 24.11
C PRO A 52 -16.34 -15.71 23.78
N VAL A 53 -16.85 -16.13 22.61
CA VAL A 53 -18.17 -15.67 22.10
C VAL A 53 -19.10 -16.81 21.68
N SER A 54 -20.37 -16.76 22.11
CA SER A 54 -21.42 -17.72 21.80
C SER A 54 -21.91 -17.65 20.33
N SER A 55 -21.56 -18.68 19.55
CA SER A 55 -22.09 -19.31 18.32
C SER A 55 -22.87 -18.54 17.22
N VAL A 56 -23.36 -17.31 17.39
CA VAL A 56 -24.16 -16.63 16.34
C VAL A 56 -23.28 -15.82 15.37
N ALA A 57 -22.12 -15.32 15.82
CA ALA A 57 -21.17 -14.57 14.98
C ALA A 57 -20.08 -15.44 14.33
N GLU A 58 -20.01 -16.73 14.67
CA GLU A 58 -18.89 -17.60 14.30
C GLU A 58 -18.83 -17.87 12.79
N THR A 59 -19.96 -18.15 12.15
CA THR A 59 -20.01 -18.42 10.70
C THR A 59 -19.59 -17.20 9.88
N GLU A 60 -20.06 -16.01 10.27
CA GLU A 60 -19.73 -14.76 9.58
C GLU A 60 -18.26 -14.39 9.79
N LEU A 61 -17.75 -14.56 11.01
CA LEU A 61 -16.35 -14.33 11.32
C LEU A 61 -15.44 -15.30 10.54
N ARG A 62 -15.82 -16.58 10.44
CA ARG A 62 -15.12 -17.57 9.63
C ARG A 62 -15.09 -17.17 8.16
N ARG A 63 -16.23 -16.67 7.64
CA ARG A 63 -16.34 -16.16 6.27
C ARG A 63 -15.34 -15.02 6.03
N GLN A 64 -15.25 -14.05 6.93
CA GLN A 64 -14.32 -12.92 6.81
C GLN A 64 -12.85 -13.36 6.81
N PHE A 65 -12.46 -14.25 7.73
CA PHE A 65 -11.09 -14.79 7.77
C PHE A 65 -10.74 -15.58 6.50
N ASN A 66 -11.67 -16.38 5.99
CA ASN A 66 -11.49 -17.10 4.73
C ASN A 66 -11.37 -16.14 3.53
N THR A 67 -12.14 -15.05 3.50
CA THR A 67 -12.05 -14.02 2.47
C THR A 67 -10.66 -13.38 2.46
N LYS A 68 -10.15 -12.94 3.62
CA LYS A 68 -8.79 -12.38 3.75
C LYS A 68 -7.72 -13.37 3.30
N ALA A 69 -7.80 -14.63 3.76
CA ALA A 69 -6.86 -15.66 3.35
C ALA A 69 -6.84 -15.86 1.83
N ASN A 70 -7.99 -15.80 1.16
CA ASN A 70 -8.09 -15.93 -0.29
C ASN A 70 -7.56 -14.70 -1.03
N GLN A 71 -7.81 -13.49 -0.52
CA GLN A 71 -7.25 -12.25 -1.09
C GLN A 71 -5.73 -12.28 -1.07
N VAL A 72 -5.14 -12.62 0.08
CA VAL A 72 -3.69 -12.78 0.23
C VAL A 72 -3.15 -13.81 -0.76
N ARG A 73 -3.76 -14.99 -0.85
CA ARG A 73 -3.30 -16.06 -1.77
C ARG A 73 -3.35 -15.62 -3.23
N ASN A 74 -4.47 -15.03 -3.66
CA ASN A 74 -4.62 -14.58 -5.04
C ASN A 74 -3.59 -13.49 -5.40
N LEU A 75 -3.26 -12.62 -4.44
CA LEU A 75 -2.22 -11.62 -4.62
C LEU A 75 -0.82 -12.25 -4.68
N VAL A 76 -0.52 -13.21 -3.81
CA VAL A 76 0.76 -13.95 -3.82
C VAL A 76 0.95 -14.66 -5.15
N ASP A 77 -0.05 -15.43 -5.61
CA ASP A 77 -0.01 -16.12 -6.92
C ASP A 77 0.22 -15.11 -8.06
N SER A 78 -0.39 -13.92 -7.95
CA SER A 78 -0.18 -12.83 -8.90
C SER A 78 1.25 -12.26 -8.85
N ALA A 79 1.84 -12.11 -7.66
CA ALA A 79 3.20 -11.62 -7.48
C ALA A 79 4.26 -12.63 -7.94
N GLU A 80 4.02 -13.93 -7.76
CA GLU A 80 4.87 -15.01 -8.28
C GLU A 80 5.00 -14.96 -9.81
N SER A 81 3.94 -14.52 -10.51
CA SER A 81 4.00 -14.32 -11.97
C SER A 81 4.92 -13.17 -12.41
N LEU A 82 5.22 -12.23 -11.52
CA LEU A 82 6.10 -11.07 -11.77
C LEU A 82 7.54 -11.32 -11.28
N GLY A 83 7.76 -12.33 -10.44
CA GLY A 83 9.04 -12.64 -9.84
C GLY A 83 8.87 -13.31 -8.48
N ASP A 84 9.63 -12.87 -7.48
CA ASP A 84 9.54 -13.39 -6.11
C ASP A 84 8.41 -12.68 -5.34
N ALA A 85 7.47 -13.45 -4.76
CA ALA A 85 6.41 -12.94 -3.90
C ALA A 85 6.91 -12.51 -2.51
N GLY A 86 8.13 -12.89 -2.12
CA GLY A 86 8.82 -12.32 -0.96
C GLY A 86 9.29 -10.88 -1.18
N ASN A 87 9.32 -10.40 -2.42
CA ASN A 87 9.67 -9.03 -2.75
C ASN A 87 8.45 -8.11 -2.60
N LYS A 88 8.50 -7.20 -1.62
CA LYS A 88 7.47 -6.19 -1.35
C LYS A 88 7.05 -5.39 -2.59
N LEU A 89 7.99 -5.03 -3.46
CA LEU A 89 7.66 -4.27 -4.68
C LEU A 89 6.89 -5.11 -5.69
N ASN A 90 7.15 -6.42 -5.77
CA ASN A 90 6.37 -7.31 -6.63
C ASN A 90 4.94 -7.48 -6.13
N LEU A 91 4.75 -7.55 -4.80
CA LEU A 91 3.41 -7.56 -4.19
C LEU A 91 2.64 -6.27 -4.50
N ILE A 92 3.27 -5.11 -4.29
CA ILE A 92 2.67 -3.81 -4.61
C ILE A 92 2.32 -3.73 -6.10
N ARG A 93 3.25 -4.12 -6.99
CA ARG A 93 3.01 -4.13 -8.43
C ARG A 93 1.90 -5.08 -8.83
N ALA A 94 1.85 -6.28 -8.25
CA ALA A 94 0.80 -7.25 -8.53
C ALA A 94 -0.57 -6.72 -8.14
N ALA A 95 -0.67 -6.02 -7.00
CA ALA A 95 -1.91 -5.44 -6.52
C ALA A 95 -2.36 -4.22 -7.32
N ALA A 96 -1.39 -3.38 -7.73
CA ALA A 96 -1.62 -2.16 -8.48
C ALA A 96 -1.91 -2.38 -9.98
N SER A 97 -1.70 -3.60 -10.49
CA SER A 97 -1.85 -3.92 -11.92
C SER A 97 -3.10 -4.73 -12.21
N LEU A 98 -3.86 -4.31 -13.22
CA LEU A 98 -4.80 -5.20 -13.89
C LEU A 98 -4.07 -6.34 -14.59
N PRO A 99 -4.72 -7.49 -14.83
CA PRO A 99 -4.08 -8.67 -15.42
C PRO A 99 -3.31 -8.38 -16.73
N GLU A 100 -3.87 -7.57 -17.61
CA GLU A 100 -3.29 -7.18 -18.90
C GLU A 100 -2.11 -6.19 -18.77
N GLU A 101 -2.03 -5.45 -17.66
CA GLU A 101 -0.96 -4.49 -17.39
C GLU A 101 0.32 -5.17 -16.92
N ARG A 102 0.23 -6.36 -16.31
CA ARG A 102 1.36 -7.11 -15.72
C ARG A 102 2.45 -7.46 -16.73
N SER A 103 2.04 -7.74 -17.97
CA SER A 103 2.95 -8.05 -19.08
C SER A 103 3.81 -6.85 -19.50
N LYS A 104 3.40 -5.63 -19.15
CA LYS A 104 4.12 -4.39 -19.47
C LYS A 104 5.02 -4.00 -18.30
N GLY A 105 6.29 -3.73 -18.60
CA GLY A 105 7.22 -3.15 -17.63
C GLY A 105 6.76 -1.77 -17.17
N LEU A 106 7.12 -1.37 -15.96
CA LEU A 106 6.98 0.01 -15.48
C LEU A 106 8.04 0.89 -16.14
N LEU A 107 7.81 2.21 -16.18
CA LEU A 107 8.89 3.16 -16.45
C LEU A 107 10.07 2.91 -15.48
N ASN A 108 11.29 2.96 -16.01
CA ASN A 108 12.47 2.62 -15.21
C ASN A 108 12.63 3.57 -14.02
N SER A 109 12.35 4.87 -14.19
CA SER A 109 12.39 5.84 -13.09
C SER A 109 11.42 5.48 -11.97
N VAL A 110 10.18 5.10 -12.31
CA VAL A 110 9.18 4.62 -11.33
C VAL A 110 9.65 3.35 -10.65
N LEU A 111 10.16 2.37 -11.41
CA LEU A 111 10.67 1.12 -10.85
C LEU A 111 11.81 1.35 -9.84
N GLN A 112 12.80 2.18 -10.21
CA GLN A 112 13.95 2.45 -9.35
C GLN A 112 13.56 3.27 -8.11
N LEU A 113 12.69 4.28 -8.25
CA LEU A 113 12.23 5.07 -7.12
C LEU A 113 11.46 4.21 -6.13
N CYS A 114 10.47 3.44 -6.61
CA CYS A 114 9.65 2.58 -5.75
C CYS A 114 10.48 1.48 -5.08
N LYS A 115 11.51 0.96 -5.76
CA LYS A 115 12.46 0.04 -5.13
C LYS A 115 13.19 0.71 -3.96
N GLY A 116 13.76 1.90 -4.17
CA GLY A 116 14.43 2.66 -3.11
C GLY A 116 13.51 2.95 -1.91
N LEU A 117 12.26 3.32 -2.17
CA LEU A 117 11.26 3.58 -1.14
C LEU A 117 10.98 2.34 -0.29
N VAL A 118 10.70 1.21 -0.94
CA VAL A 118 10.24 0.00 -0.27
C VAL A 118 11.36 -0.77 0.43
N THR A 119 12.59 -0.75 -0.12
CA THR A 119 13.71 -1.52 0.44
C THR A 119 14.63 -0.71 1.34
N GLU A 120 14.75 0.59 1.10
CA GLU A 120 15.73 1.45 1.78
C GLU A 120 15.10 2.68 2.44
N THR A 121 13.79 2.91 2.28
CA THR A 121 13.11 4.13 2.77
C THR A 121 13.80 5.39 2.23
N LYS A 122 14.22 5.33 0.95
CA LYS A 122 14.92 6.39 0.23
C LYS A 122 14.18 6.81 -1.02
N ALA A 123 14.24 8.09 -1.34
CA ALA A 123 13.77 8.67 -2.58
C ALA A 123 14.94 9.36 -3.30
N ASP A 124 15.19 8.97 -4.54
CA ASP A 124 16.18 9.65 -5.39
C ASP A 124 15.58 10.95 -5.95
N PRO A 125 16.17 12.14 -5.66
CA PRO A 125 15.65 13.42 -6.12
C PRO A 125 15.56 13.57 -7.64
N VAL A 126 16.48 12.96 -8.38
CA VAL A 126 16.53 13.01 -9.84
C VAL A 126 15.37 12.21 -10.42
N LEU A 127 15.18 10.98 -9.94
CA LEU A 127 14.09 10.12 -10.37
C LEU A 127 12.73 10.71 -9.98
N PHE A 128 12.62 11.24 -8.76
CA PHE A 128 11.40 11.90 -8.29
C PHE A 128 11.02 13.07 -9.20
N LYS A 129 11.97 13.96 -9.51
CA LYS A 129 11.73 15.09 -10.42
C LYS A 129 11.32 14.63 -11.82
N GLU A 130 11.99 13.60 -12.35
CA GLU A 130 11.62 13.00 -13.64
C GLU A 130 10.16 12.56 -13.64
N ILE A 131 9.74 11.82 -12.62
CA ILE A 131 8.38 11.29 -12.47
C ILE A 131 7.34 12.41 -12.38
N ILE A 132 7.53 13.38 -11.48
CA ILE A 132 6.57 14.48 -11.30
C ILE A 132 6.42 15.33 -12.57
N SER A 133 7.47 15.42 -13.40
CA SER A 133 7.42 16.14 -14.68
C SER A 133 6.96 15.30 -15.87
N SER A 134 6.75 13.99 -15.68
CA SER A 134 6.45 13.06 -16.76
C SER A 134 5.02 13.21 -17.27
N LYS A 135 4.86 13.14 -18.59
CA LYS A 135 3.55 13.05 -19.27
C LYS A 135 3.23 11.63 -19.77
N GLU A 136 4.10 10.66 -19.47
CA GLU A 136 4.01 9.28 -19.96
C GLU A 136 3.52 8.30 -18.89
N LEU A 137 3.24 8.77 -17.68
CA LEU A 137 2.74 7.93 -16.59
C LEU A 137 1.38 7.32 -16.94
N ARG A 138 1.22 6.02 -16.63
CA ARG A 138 -0.04 5.30 -16.77
C ARG A 138 -0.64 5.05 -15.38
N ALA A 139 -1.88 4.56 -15.37
CA ALA A 139 -2.61 4.27 -14.13
C ALA A 139 -1.84 3.30 -13.21
N VAL A 140 -1.24 2.24 -13.78
CA VAL A 140 -0.42 1.29 -13.01
C VAL A 140 0.79 1.96 -12.33
N GLU A 141 1.50 2.88 -13.00
CA GLU A 141 2.60 3.60 -12.34
C GLU A 141 2.09 4.47 -11.19
N ALA A 142 0.98 5.17 -11.38
CA ALA A 142 0.36 5.97 -10.33
C ALA A 142 0.02 5.12 -9.10
N ARG A 143 -0.64 3.98 -9.28
CA ARG A 143 -0.99 3.07 -8.18
C ARG A 143 0.25 2.49 -7.50
N VAL A 144 1.30 2.14 -8.25
CA VAL A 144 2.55 1.64 -7.68
C VAL A 144 3.27 2.72 -6.86
N LEU A 145 3.28 3.98 -7.32
CA LEU A 145 3.86 5.10 -6.57
C LEU A 145 3.12 5.34 -5.24
N LEU A 146 1.79 5.37 -5.28
CA LEU A 146 0.95 5.51 -4.09
C LEU A 146 1.16 4.33 -3.14
N GLY A 147 1.05 3.10 -3.63
CA GLY A 147 1.23 1.89 -2.84
C GLY A 147 2.63 1.75 -2.24
N SER A 148 3.67 2.16 -2.95
CA SER A 148 5.05 2.13 -2.44
C SER A 148 5.31 3.16 -1.34
N THR A 149 4.44 4.16 -1.20
CA THR A 149 4.56 5.24 -0.23
C THR A 149 3.66 5.00 0.99
N MET A 150 2.40 4.62 0.79
CA MET A 150 1.42 4.48 1.88
C MET A 150 1.69 3.34 2.87
N PHE A 151 2.52 2.35 2.50
CA PHE A 151 2.93 1.25 3.38
C PHE A 151 4.29 1.48 4.07
N ILE A 152 4.87 2.67 3.94
CA ILE A 152 6.08 3.04 4.69
C ILE A 152 5.67 3.40 6.11
N ILE A 153 6.26 2.71 7.10
CA ILE A 153 5.97 2.91 8.53
C ILE A 153 6.75 4.10 9.11
N ALA A 154 7.79 4.57 8.42
CA ALA A 154 8.62 5.68 8.88
C ALA A 154 7.98 7.05 8.57
N ASP A 155 8.07 7.99 9.51
CA ASP A 155 7.54 9.35 9.35
C ASP A 155 8.27 10.16 8.27
N GLN A 156 9.50 9.74 7.93
CA GLN A 156 10.38 10.43 7.00
C GLN A 156 11.06 9.44 6.06
N VAL A 157 11.32 9.90 4.84
CA VAL A 157 12.14 9.22 3.84
C VAL A 157 13.42 10.01 3.60
N MET A 158 14.50 9.31 3.29
CA MET A 158 15.76 9.97 2.92
C MET A 158 15.70 10.40 1.44
N TYR A 159 15.52 11.70 1.20
CA TYR A 159 15.50 12.33 -0.11
C TYR A 159 16.91 12.80 -0.49
N GLY A 160 17.67 11.92 -1.16
CA GLY A 160 19.12 12.08 -1.28
C GLY A 160 19.79 12.03 0.11
N GLU A 161 20.36 13.15 0.55
CA GLU A 161 20.99 13.28 1.88
C GLU A 161 20.11 14.01 2.90
N GLN A 162 18.91 14.45 2.49
CA GLN A 162 18.01 15.23 3.35
C GLN A 162 16.79 14.41 3.75
N PRO A 163 16.36 14.46 5.01
CA PRO A 163 15.08 13.88 5.39
C PRO A 163 13.93 14.68 4.75
N LEU A 164 12.95 13.96 4.21
CA LEU A 164 11.69 14.51 3.70
C LEU A 164 10.54 13.84 4.46
N PRO A 165 9.59 14.60 5.03
CA PRO A 165 8.39 14.04 5.63
C PRO A 165 7.64 13.13 4.63
N LEU A 166 7.20 11.97 5.09
CA LEU A 166 6.46 11.01 4.24
C LEU A 166 5.18 11.66 3.68
N ARG A 167 4.52 12.50 4.49
CA ARG A 167 3.34 13.28 4.08
C ARG A 167 3.63 14.16 2.87
N ASP A 168 4.80 14.79 2.80
CA ASP A 168 5.16 15.69 1.70
C ASP A 168 5.43 14.90 0.41
N LEU A 169 5.98 13.67 0.54
CA LEU A 169 6.17 12.77 -0.59
C LEU A 169 4.83 12.25 -1.12
N LEU A 170 3.98 11.72 -0.24
CA LEU A 170 2.66 11.19 -0.60
C LEU A 170 1.75 12.28 -1.19
N GLY A 171 1.75 13.47 -0.58
CA GLY A 171 1.01 14.63 -1.04
C GLY A 171 1.40 15.05 -2.46
N GLN A 172 2.69 15.01 -2.81
CA GLN A 172 3.14 15.31 -4.17
C GLN A 172 2.68 14.26 -5.19
N PHE A 173 2.69 12.97 -4.86
CA PHE A 173 2.14 11.95 -5.75
C PHE A 173 0.63 12.09 -5.92
N LEU A 174 -0.12 12.34 -4.83
CA LEU A 174 -1.56 12.60 -4.88
C LEU A 174 -1.89 13.81 -5.76
N GLN A 175 -1.13 14.89 -5.61
CA GLN A 175 -1.29 16.10 -6.42
C GLN A 175 -1.06 15.80 -7.91
N MET A 176 0.03 15.11 -8.25
CA MET A 176 0.34 14.72 -9.63
C MET A 176 -0.77 13.84 -10.23
N VAL A 177 -1.21 12.81 -9.50
CA VAL A 177 -2.28 11.90 -9.94
C VAL A 177 -3.57 12.65 -10.24
N ARG A 178 -3.93 13.63 -9.40
CA ARG A 178 -5.13 14.46 -9.58
C ARG A 178 -4.98 15.43 -10.74
N GLN A 179 -3.84 16.11 -10.88
CA GLN A 179 -3.60 17.10 -11.93
C GLN A 179 -3.57 16.48 -13.33
N GLU A 180 -2.92 15.33 -13.47
CA GLU A 180 -2.80 14.62 -14.75
C GLU A 180 -4.02 13.70 -15.01
N GLY A 181 -4.93 13.55 -14.05
CA GLY A 181 -6.12 12.71 -14.18
C GLY A 181 -5.79 11.23 -14.40
N LEU A 182 -4.74 10.72 -13.76
CA LEU A 182 -4.20 9.37 -14.00
C LEU A 182 -5.14 8.26 -13.49
N LEU A 183 -5.91 8.54 -12.43
CA LEU A 183 -6.81 7.61 -11.77
C LEU A 183 -8.22 8.19 -11.67
N THR A 184 -9.24 7.31 -11.67
CA THR A 184 -10.62 7.72 -11.40
C THR A 184 -10.80 8.02 -9.92
N ARG A 185 -11.82 8.82 -9.57
CA ARG A 185 -12.07 9.23 -8.18
C ARG A 185 -12.36 8.07 -7.23
N ASN A 186 -12.84 6.95 -7.77
CA ASN A 186 -13.17 5.74 -7.04
C ASN A 186 -12.10 4.65 -7.18
N ASP A 187 -10.90 4.99 -7.65
CA ASP A 187 -9.79 4.05 -7.70
C ASP A 187 -9.37 3.69 -6.26
N PRO A 188 -9.32 2.40 -5.89
CA PRO A 188 -8.99 1.96 -4.53
C PRO A 188 -7.68 2.53 -3.98
N PHE A 189 -6.62 2.57 -4.80
CA PHE A 189 -5.32 3.09 -4.37
C PHE A 189 -5.36 4.60 -4.15
N LEU A 190 -6.18 5.32 -4.92
CA LEU A 190 -6.34 6.76 -4.73
C LEU A 190 -7.11 7.08 -3.45
N ILE A 191 -8.14 6.30 -3.13
CA ILE A 191 -8.91 6.45 -1.89
C ILE A 191 -8.02 6.14 -0.69
N GLU A 192 -7.36 4.98 -0.69
CA GLU A 192 -6.54 4.55 0.43
C GLU A 192 -5.35 5.48 0.68
N ALA A 193 -4.71 5.98 -0.39
CA ALA A 193 -3.66 6.98 -0.26
C ALA A 193 -4.15 8.31 0.33
N GLN A 194 -5.42 8.68 0.12
CA GLN A 194 -6.01 9.87 0.75
C GLN A 194 -6.23 9.63 2.24
N CYS A 195 -6.77 8.47 2.61
CA CYS A 195 -6.91 8.07 4.02
C CYS A 195 -5.55 8.02 4.73
N ALA A 196 -4.52 7.45 4.09
CA ALA A 196 -3.17 7.43 4.62
C ALA A 196 -2.58 8.84 4.78
N MET A 197 -2.85 9.76 3.84
CA MET A 197 -2.42 11.15 3.97
C MET A 197 -3.11 11.85 5.14
N GLU A 198 -4.42 11.68 5.31
CA GLU A 198 -5.18 12.24 6.43
C GLU A 198 -4.64 11.73 7.77
N ALA A 199 -4.30 10.44 7.86
CA ALA A 199 -3.67 9.88 9.06
C ALA A 199 -2.30 10.53 9.37
N LEU A 200 -1.45 10.71 8.36
CA LEU A 200 -0.15 11.37 8.53
C LEU A 200 -0.27 12.85 8.91
N GLU A 201 -1.34 13.52 8.47
CA GLU A 201 -1.63 14.91 8.86
C GLU A 201 -2.03 14.99 10.34
N LEU A 202 -2.92 14.11 10.80
CA LEU A 202 -3.33 14.03 12.20
C LEU A 202 -2.16 13.73 13.13
N ASP A 203 -1.32 12.74 12.79
CA ASP A 203 -0.14 12.39 13.59
C ASP A 203 0.84 13.57 13.71
N ALA A 204 0.97 14.37 12.64
CA ALA A 204 1.82 15.55 12.66
C ALA A 204 1.23 16.69 13.50
N GLU A 205 -0.08 16.92 13.44
CA GLU A 205 -0.77 17.89 14.30
C GLU A 205 -0.61 17.53 15.78
N GLU A 206 -0.83 16.26 16.14
CA GLU A 206 -0.65 15.77 17.52
C GLU A 206 0.79 15.94 18.02
N ALA A 207 1.79 15.68 17.16
CA ALA A 207 3.19 15.87 17.49
C ALA A 207 3.56 17.36 17.72
N GLU A 208 2.99 18.26 16.91
CA GLU A 208 3.17 19.71 17.06
C GLU A 208 2.53 20.24 18.36
N GLU A 209 1.32 19.79 18.69
CA GLU A 209 0.64 20.15 19.95
C GLU A 209 1.42 19.65 21.18
N ALA A 210 1.89 18.40 21.15
CA ALA A 210 2.69 17.84 22.23
C ALA A 210 4.01 18.60 22.45
N ALA A 211 4.66 19.03 21.36
CA ALA A 211 5.88 19.83 21.43
C ALA A 211 5.62 21.23 22.03
N GLN A 212 4.51 21.86 21.66
CA GLN A 212 4.10 23.16 22.22
C GLN A 212 3.80 23.06 23.71
N ALA A 213 3.01 22.06 24.13
CA ALA A 213 2.70 21.84 25.54
C ALA A 213 3.96 21.57 26.40
N ALA A 214 4.93 20.82 25.86
CA ALA A 214 6.20 20.58 26.54
C ALA A 214 7.07 21.84 26.66
N ALA A 215 7.06 22.70 25.64
CA ALA A 215 7.76 23.99 25.66
C ALA A 215 7.12 24.97 26.66
N GLU A 216 5.79 24.98 26.78
CA GLU A 216 5.06 25.78 27.76
C GLU A 216 5.28 25.31 29.20
N ALA A 217 5.37 23.99 29.43
CA ALA A 217 5.66 23.42 30.75
C ALA A 217 7.11 23.62 31.22
N SER A 218 8.02 24.01 30.31
CA SER A 218 9.44 24.23 30.60
C SER A 218 9.82 25.70 30.83
N ASN A 219 8.84 26.61 30.73
CA ASN A 219 8.97 28.05 31.01
C ASN A 219 8.27 28.44 32.32
#